data_AF-A0A6J6LIB1-F1
#
_entry.id   AF-A0A6J6LIB1-F1
#
_cell.length_a   1.000
_cell.length_b   1.000
_cell.length_c   1.000
_cell.angle_alpha   90.00
_cell.angle_beta   90.00
_cell.angle_gamma   90.00
#
_symmetry.space_group_name_H-M   'P 1'
#
loop_
_entity.id
_entity.type
_entity.pdbx_description
1 polymer ?
#
loop_
_entity_poly.entity_id
_entity_poly.type
_entity_poly.pdbx_seq_one_letter_code
_entity_poly.pdbx_strand_id
1 'polypeptide(L)'
;MSYFEECLRLGEWLSEADRRALYRYLLKSNNDTYGVQIDLLLRNSSLKRNIANGEIFYTLLNSTVAYKARKIGSEEFTSDMRTIKLTGIQIIDLQKLKKFFAQSDVDVMQNFPLPGANPQTEGGFGIDTFPYYSLAYYSNGKSRLIGFINKIKTSDREILTKLRNL
;
A
#
# COMPACT_ATOMS: atom_id res chain seq x y z
N MET A 1 -10.14 -21.32 0.24
CA MET A 1 -9.94 -19.93 -0.20
C MET A 1 -9.29 -19.23 0.96
N SER A 2 -8.07 -18.76 0.78
CA SER A 2 -7.29 -18.13 1.85
C SER A 2 -7.90 -16.78 2.22
N TYR A 3 -7.65 -16.32 3.45
CA TYR A 3 -8.12 -14.99 3.86
C TYR A 3 -7.49 -13.87 3.01
N PHE A 4 -6.30 -14.06 2.47
CA PHE A 4 -5.70 -13.11 1.52
C PHE A 4 -6.49 -13.00 0.21
N GLU A 5 -6.98 -14.13 -0.33
CA GLU A 5 -7.85 -14.12 -1.52
C GLU A 5 -9.18 -13.43 -1.26
N GLU A 6 -9.70 -13.53 -0.04
CA GLU A 6 -10.87 -12.78 0.40
C GLU A 6 -10.56 -11.28 0.45
N CYS A 7 -9.43 -10.88 1.03
CA CYS A 7 -9.01 -9.47 1.06
C CYS A 7 -8.88 -8.84 -0.34
N LEU A 8 -8.46 -9.61 -1.35
CA LEU A 8 -8.40 -9.15 -2.73
C LEU A 8 -9.78 -8.80 -3.32
N ARG A 9 -10.87 -9.31 -2.75
CA ARG A 9 -12.25 -9.13 -3.23
C ARG A 9 -13.08 -8.17 -2.38
N LEU A 10 -12.67 -7.90 -1.14
CA LEU A 10 -13.43 -7.07 -0.20
C LEU A 10 -13.37 -5.58 -0.56
N GLY A 11 -12.27 -5.06 -1.10
CA GLY A 11 -12.18 -3.65 -1.50
C GLY A 11 -12.47 -2.68 -0.35
N GLU A 12 -13.44 -1.78 -0.54
CA GLU A 12 -13.89 -0.80 0.46
C GLU A 12 -14.42 -1.43 1.76
N TRP A 13 -14.82 -2.70 1.72
CA TRP A 13 -15.35 -3.44 2.86
C TRP A 13 -14.26 -3.95 3.82
N LEU A 14 -12.98 -3.74 3.49
CA LEU A 14 -11.88 -4.02 4.42
C LEU A 14 -11.89 -3.05 5.59
N SER A 15 -11.97 -3.58 6.81
CA SER A 15 -11.82 -2.74 8.00
C SER A 15 -10.43 -2.09 8.04
N GLU A 16 -10.30 -0.99 8.76
CA GLU A 16 -9.00 -0.33 8.94
C GLU A 16 -7.94 -1.26 9.57
N ALA A 17 -8.38 -2.14 10.48
CA ALA A 17 -7.50 -3.15 11.06
C ALA A 17 -7.04 -4.17 10.01
N ASP A 18 -7.93 -4.61 9.12
CA ASP A 18 -7.60 -5.54 8.04
C ASP A 18 -6.66 -4.90 7.03
N ARG A 19 -6.92 -3.65 6.62
CA ARG A 19 -6.03 -2.89 5.71
C ARG A 19 -4.63 -2.73 6.31
N ARG A 20 -4.53 -2.39 7.61
CA ARG A 20 -3.23 -2.29 8.30
C ARG A 20 -2.52 -3.63 8.44
N ALA A 21 -3.25 -4.71 8.74
CA ALA A 21 -2.69 -6.05 8.82
C ALA A 21 -2.20 -6.54 7.45
N LEU A 22 -2.99 -6.28 6.40
CA LEU A 22 -2.67 -6.56 5.01
C LEU A 22 -1.40 -5.82 4.57
N TYR A 23 -1.27 -4.54 4.92
CA TYR A 23 -0.03 -3.78 4.70
C TYR A 23 1.19 -4.48 5.33
N ARG A 24 1.08 -4.91 6.60
CA ARG A 24 2.16 -5.61 7.31
C ARG A 24 2.48 -6.96 6.66
N TYR A 25 1.45 -7.68 6.21
CA TYR A 25 1.59 -8.94 5.48
C TYR A 25 2.34 -8.74 4.15
N LEU A 26 1.84 -7.85 3.28
CA LEU A 26 2.42 -7.54 1.98
C LEU A 26 3.87 -7.06 2.07
N LEU A 27 4.17 -6.19 3.04
CA LEU A 27 5.54 -5.72 3.28
C LEU A 27 6.52 -6.86 3.62
N LYS A 28 6.02 -7.90 4.30
CA LYS A 28 6.82 -9.05 4.70
C LYS A 28 6.89 -10.10 3.60
N SER A 29 5.76 -10.45 2.98
CA SER A 29 5.67 -11.51 1.96
C SER A 29 6.34 -11.11 0.66
N ASN A 30 6.24 -9.84 0.26
CA ASN A 30 6.74 -9.36 -1.03
C ASN A 30 8.09 -8.62 -0.88
N ASN A 31 8.84 -8.85 0.19
CA ASN A 31 10.03 -8.07 0.51
C ASN A 31 11.09 -8.08 -0.61
N ASP A 32 11.34 -9.26 -1.17
CA ASP A 32 12.32 -9.46 -2.24
C ASP A 32 11.78 -8.97 -3.58
N THR A 33 10.52 -9.29 -3.88
CA THR A 33 9.80 -8.80 -5.07
C THR A 33 9.81 -7.28 -5.15
N TYR A 34 9.53 -6.59 -4.04
CA TYR A 34 9.65 -5.14 -3.96
C TYR A 34 11.08 -4.67 -4.17
N GLY A 35 12.09 -5.39 -3.66
CA GLY A 35 13.49 -5.06 -3.90
C GLY A 35 13.82 -5.01 -5.40
N VAL A 36 13.48 -6.08 -6.13
CA VAL A 36 13.71 -6.16 -7.59
C VAL A 36 12.97 -5.04 -8.34
N GLN A 37 11.72 -4.78 -7.96
CA GLN A 37 10.90 -3.75 -8.60
C GLN A 37 11.39 -2.34 -8.30
N ILE A 38 11.89 -2.09 -7.09
CA ILE A 38 12.51 -0.83 -6.73
C ILE A 38 13.77 -0.59 -7.56
N ASP A 39 14.61 -1.61 -7.75
CA ASP A 39 15.78 -1.48 -8.62
C ASP A 39 15.40 -1.10 -10.05
N LEU A 40 14.29 -1.66 -10.57
CA LEU A 40 13.76 -1.26 -11.88
C LEU A 40 13.28 0.20 -11.90
N LEU A 41 12.55 0.64 -10.86
CA LEU A 41 12.10 2.04 -10.73
C LEU A 41 13.29 3.00 -10.68
N LEU A 42 14.33 2.68 -9.92
CA LEU A 42 15.51 3.53 -9.78
C LEU A 42 16.34 3.61 -11.07
N ARG A 43 16.37 2.53 -11.88
CA ARG A 43 17.08 2.50 -13.17
C ARG A 43 16.32 3.19 -14.29
N ASN A 44 15.00 2.99 -14.35
CA ASN A 44 14.17 3.42 -15.48
C ASN A 44 13.39 4.72 -15.20
N SER A 45 13.53 5.26 -13.99
CA SER A 45 12.74 6.39 -13.45
C SER A 45 11.22 6.20 -13.48
N SER A 46 10.75 4.99 -13.79
CA SER A 46 9.34 4.64 -13.86
C SER A 46 9.14 3.13 -13.73
N LEU A 47 7.96 2.73 -13.26
CA LEU A 47 7.60 1.33 -13.12
C LEU A 47 6.08 1.15 -13.21
N LYS A 48 5.62 0.18 -14.01
CA LYS A 48 4.22 -0.28 -14.02
C LYS A 48 4.10 -1.62 -13.32
N ARG A 49 3.04 -1.80 -12.53
CA ARG A 49 2.71 -3.04 -11.82
C ARG A 49 1.20 -3.21 -11.71
N ASN A 50 0.75 -4.43 -11.51
CA ASN A 50 -0.66 -4.73 -11.28
C ASN A 50 -0.86 -5.37 -9.90
N ILE A 51 -2.00 -5.09 -9.26
CA ILE A 51 -2.48 -5.79 -8.08
C ILE A 51 -4.01 -5.76 -8.05
N ALA A 52 -4.64 -6.89 -7.75
CA ALA A 52 -6.08 -7.08 -7.92
C ALA A 52 -6.53 -6.63 -9.33
N ASN A 53 -7.54 -5.77 -9.43
CA ASN A 53 -7.99 -5.16 -10.69
C ASN A 53 -7.38 -3.78 -10.95
N GLY A 54 -6.30 -3.42 -10.26
CA GLY A 54 -5.63 -2.14 -10.40
C GLY A 54 -4.29 -2.22 -11.12
N GLU A 55 -4.01 -1.20 -11.92
CA GLU A 55 -2.68 -0.88 -12.43
C GLU A 55 -2.09 0.28 -11.62
N ILE A 56 -0.84 0.14 -11.20
CA ILE A 56 -0.07 1.15 -10.49
C ILE A 56 1.06 1.63 -11.39
N PHE A 57 1.17 2.94 -11.56
CA PHE A 57 2.30 3.56 -12.24
C PHE A 57 3.09 4.44 -11.28
N TYR A 58 4.35 4.06 -11.06
CA TYR A 58 5.31 4.80 -10.28
C TYR A 58 6.18 5.66 -11.19
N THR A 59 6.52 6.85 -10.72
CA THR A 59 7.46 7.77 -11.37
C THR A 59 8.49 8.25 -10.36
N LEU A 60 9.73 8.44 -10.81
CA LEU A 60 10.81 9.06 -10.05
C LEU A 60 11.25 10.32 -10.79
N LEU A 61 11.07 11.48 -10.15
CA LEU A 61 11.48 12.77 -10.65
C LEU A 61 12.12 13.59 -9.52
N ASN A 62 13.32 14.11 -9.73
CA ASN A 62 14.02 14.97 -8.75
C ASN A 62 14.06 14.36 -7.33
N SER A 63 14.42 13.08 -7.24
CA SER A 63 14.44 12.30 -5.98
C SER A 63 13.07 12.16 -5.30
N THR A 64 11.97 12.47 -5.99
CA THR A 64 10.61 12.27 -5.51
C THR A 64 9.99 11.11 -6.26
N VAL A 65 9.51 10.12 -5.51
CA VAL A 65 8.73 9.02 -6.05
C VAL A 65 7.25 9.30 -5.81
N ALA A 66 6.46 9.23 -6.87
CA ALA A 66 5.00 9.32 -6.82
C ALA A 66 4.40 8.02 -7.35
N TYR A 67 3.13 7.76 -7.01
CA TYR A 67 2.34 6.76 -7.71
C TYR A 67 0.97 7.33 -8.08
N LYS A 68 0.47 6.86 -9.21
CA LYS A 68 -0.92 6.98 -9.63
C LYS A 68 -1.47 5.60 -9.97
N ALA A 69 -2.79 5.46 -9.92
CA ALA A 69 -3.45 4.17 -10.14
C ALA A 69 -4.59 4.29 -11.13
N ARG A 70 -5.01 3.15 -11.70
CA ARG A 70 -6.25 3.04 -12.47
C ARG A 70 -6.81 1.64 -12.38
N LYS A 71 -8.09 1.48 -12.75
CA LYS A 71 -8.67 0.16 -12.94
C LYS A 71 -8.14 -0.42 -14.25
N ILE A 72 -7.86 -1.73 -14.28
CA ILE A 72 -7.49 -2.41 -15.53
C ILE A 72 -8.61 -2.19 -16.56
N GLY A 73 -8.21 -1.72 -17.75
CA GLY A 73 -9.12 -1.42 -18.84
C GLY A 73 -9.75 -0.01 -18.79
N SER A 74 -9.51 0.79 -17.75
CA SER A 74 -9.87 2.21 -17.78
C SER A 74 -8.82 3.04 -18.51
N GLU A 75 -9.24 4.13 -19.15
CA GLU A 75 -8.35 5.00 -19.91
C GLU A 75 -7.49 5.86 -18.96
N GLU A 76 -8.14 6.53 -18.02
CA GLU A 76 -7.51 7.53 -17.17
C GLU A 76 -6.89 6.94 -15.91
N PHE A 77 -5.75 7.53 -15.51
CA PHE A 77 -5.19 7.35 -14.18
C PHE A 77 -5.73 8.41 -13.23
N THR A 78 -5.72 8.08 -11.94
CA THR A 78 -5.84 9.08 -10.88
C THR A 78 -4.74 10.14 -11.02
N SER A 79 -4.90 11.26 -10.30
CA SER A 79 -3.75 12.11 -9.95
C SER A 79 -2.72 11.34 -9.10
N ASP A 80 -1.59 11.97 -8.81
CA ASP A 80 -0.60 11.38 -7.90
C ASP A 80 -1.20 11.22 -6.49
N MET A 81 -1.34 9.97 -6.04
CA MET A 81 -2.05 9.61 -4.82
C MET A 81 -1.18 9.77 -3.58
N ARG A 82 0.10 9.40 -3.68
CA ARG A 82 1.09 9.64 -2.63
C ARG A 82 2.43 9.97 -3.26
N THR A 83 3.22 10.75 -2.53
CA THR A 83 4.60 11.05 -2.88
C THR A 83 5.52 10.78 -1.69
N ILE A 84 6.76 10.38 -1.98
CA ILE A 84 7.84 10.30 -1.00
C ILE A 84 9.11 10.90 -1.58
N LYS A 85 9.86 11.64 -0.75
CA LYS A 85 11.18 12.14 -1.11
C LYS A 85 12.27 11.18 -0.63
N LEU A 86 13.17 10.80 -1.53
CA LEU A 86 14.34 10.00 -1.23
C LEU A 86 15.40 10.86 -0.53
N THR A 87 16.20 10.24 0.33
CA THR A 87 17.26 10.90 1.12
C THR A 87 18.61 10.85 0.43
N GLY A 88 18.77 10.04 -0.62
CA GLY A 88 20.04 9.77 -1.29
C GLY A 88 20.88 8.68 -0.61
N ILE A 89 20.34 8.02 0.41
CA ILE A 89 21.05 6.97 1.17
C ILE A 89 20.39 5.64 0.83
N GLN A 90 21.09 4.82 0.05
CA GLN A 90 20.52 3.61 -0.59
C GLN A 90 19.74 2.70 0.37
N ILE A 91 20.31 2.37 1.53
CA ILE A 91 19.67 1.47 2.51
C ILE A 91 18.38 2.10 3.07
N ILE A 92 18.41 3.40 3.37
CA ILE A 92 17.26 4.13 3.90
C ILE A 92 16.17 4.24 2.83
N ASP A 93 16.55 4.58 1.61
CA ASP A 93 15.63 4.77 0.49
C ASP A 93 14.99 3.46 0.07
N LEU A 94 15.74 2.35 0.02
CA LEU A 94 15.19 1.03 -0.24
C LEU A 94 14.11 0.66 0.79
N GLN A 95 14.36 0.90 2.08
CA GLN A 95 13.36 0.61 3.12
C GLN A 95 12.15 1.54 3.05
N LYS A 96 12.34 2.83 2.70
CA LYS A 96 11.23 3.76 2.48
C LYS A 96 10.38 3.34 1.28
N LEU A 97 11.01 2.92 0.19
CA LEU A 97 10.34 2.48 -1.02
C LEU A 97 9.59 1.17 -0.83
N LYS A 98 10.13 0.19 -0.09
CA LYS A 98 9.40 -1.04 0.25
C LYS A 98 8.10 -0.75 1.02
N LYS A 99 8.16 0.18 1.98
CA LYS A 99 6.97 0.63 2.73
C LYS A 99 5.99 1.40 1.85
N PHE A 100 6.50 2.21 0.92
CA PHE A 100 5.68 2.94 -0.04
C PHE A 100 4.92 1.99 -0.98
N PHE A 101 5.60 0.98 -1.53
CA PHE A 101 5.01 -0.02 -2.42
C PHE A 101 3.96 -0.86 -1.69
N ALA A 102 4.24 -1.30 -0.47
CA ALA A 102 3.25 -2.03 0.32
C ALA A 102 2.02 -1.18 0.65
N GLN A 103 2.19 0.14 0.84
CA GLN A 103 1.05 1.04 1.08
C GLN A 103 0.21 1.22 -0.19
N SER A 104 0.83 1.49 -1.34
CA SER A 104 0.12 1.65 -2.61
C SER A 104 -0.59 0.38 -3.03
N ASP A 105 0.00 -0.79 -2.77
CA ASP A 105 -0.64 -2.09 -3.01
C ASP A 105 -1.95 -2.21 -2.18
N VAL A 106 -1.99 -1.79 -0.91
CA VAL A 106 -3.23 -1.76 -0.10
C VAL A 106 -4.22 -0.72 -0.59
N ASP A 107 -3.75 0.50 -0.86
CA ASP A 107 -4.59 1.59 -1.37
C ASP A 107 -5.30 1.14 -2.66
N VAL A 108 -4.59 0.46 -3.56
CA VAL A 108 -5.12 -0.03 -4.84
C VAL A 108 -6.05 -1.23 -4.67
N MET A 109 -5.73 -2.17 -3.77
CA MET A 109 -6.63 -3.29 -3.45
C MET A 109 -7.98 -2.81 -2.88
N GLN A 110 -7.97 -1.76 -2.07
CA GLN A 110 -9.18 -1.18 -1.51
C GLN A 110 -10.09 -0.59 -2.59
N ASN A 111 -9.51 0.06 -3.60
CA ASN A 111 -10.27 0.81 -4.62
C ASN A 111 -10.59 -0.01 -5.87
N PHE A 112 -9.73 -0.97 -6.22
CA PHE A 112 -9.88 -1.82 -7.40
C PHE A 112 -9.80 -3.31 -7.02
N PRO A 113 -10.73 -3.81 -6.19
CA PRO A 113 -10.73 -5.22 -5.82
C PRO A 113 -11.08 -6.12 -7.01
N LEU A 114 -10.74 -7.40 -6.87
CA LEU A 114 -11.26 -8.47 -7.71
C LEU A 114 -12.79 -8.60 -7.52
N PRO A 115 -13.52 -9.16 -8.50
CA PRO A 115 -14.96 -9.36 -8.34
C PRO A 115 -15.28 -10.16 -7.08
N GLY A 116 -16.19 -9.64 -6.25
CA GLY A 116 -16.58 -10.22 -4.98
C GLY A 116 -18.10 -10.26 -4.82
N ALA A 117 -18.57 -10.81 -3.69
CA ALA A 117 -19.99 -10.87 -3.38
C ALA A 117 -20.60 -9.50 -3.03
N ASN A 118 -19.77 -8.57 -2.55
CA ASN A 118 -20.23 -7.25 -2.15
C ASN A 118 -20.23 -6.30 -3.36
N PRO A 119 -21.32 -5.54 -3.57
CA PRO A 119 -21.31 -4.47 -4.57
C PRO A 119 -20.23 -3.45 -4.17
N GLN A 120 -19.55 -2.91 -5.19
CA GLN A 120 -18.63 -1.80 -5.01
C GLN A 120 -19.39 -0.51 -5.24
N THR A 121 -19.20 0.49 -4.38
CA THR A 121 -19.73 1.82 -4.63
C THR A 121 -19.09 2.41 -5.90
N GLU A 122 -19.91 3.00 -6.76
CA GLU A 122 -19.41 3.82 -7.86
C GLU A 122 -18.91 5.15 -7.26
N GLY A 123 -17.60 5.25 -7.03
CA GLY A 123 -17.00 6.35 -6.30
C GLY A 123 -15.56 6.66 -6.73
N GLY A 124 -15.00 7.72 -6.12
CA GLY A 124 -13.61 8.13 -6.32
C GLY A 124 -12.60 7.25 -5.59
N PHE A 125 -11.31 7.47 -5.84
CA PHE A 125 -10.22 6.72 -5.21
C PHE A 125 -9.99 7.20 -3.76
N GLY A 126 -10.38 6.39 -2.77
CA GLY A 126 -10.27 6.70 -1.34
C GLY A 126 -9.02 6.10 -0.69
N ILE A 127 -8.25 6.90 0.03
CA ILE A 127 -7.07 6.45 0.79
C ILE A 127 -7.07 7.03 2.20
N ASP A 128 -6.44 6.32 3.14
CA ASP A 128 -6.19 6.87 4.47
C ASP A 128 -5.22 8.07 4.37
N THR A 129 -5.56 9.17 5.06
CA THR A 129 -4.78 10.41 5.08
C THR A 129 -3.31 10.15 5.43
N PHE A 130 -3.06 9.33 6.45
CA PHE A 130 -1.71 8.95 6.86
C PHE A 130 -1.44 7.49 6.48
N PRO A 131 -0.31 7.19 5.82
CA PRO A 131 0.05 5.83 5.49
C PRO A 131 0.48 5.05 6.75
N TYR A 132 0.31 3.73 6.75
CA TYR A 132 0.53 2.85 7.90
C TYR A 132 1.98 2.76 8.37
N TYR A 133 2.95 3.17 7.54
CA TYR A 133 4.34 3.31 7.97
C TYR A 133 4.60 4.58 8.78
N SER A 134 3.74 5.60 8.67
CA SER A 134 3.89 6.89 9.34
C SER A 134 3.47 6.79 10.80
N LEU A 135 4.21 7.46 11.69
CA LEU A 135 3.78 7.62 13.09
C LEU A 135 2.53 8.50 13.21
N ALA A 136 2.29 9.38 12.23
CA ALA A 136 1.10 10.24 12.20
C ALA A 136 -0.20 9.44 12.11
N TYR A 137 -0.17 8.26 11.47
CA TYR A 137 -1.31 7.34 11.46
C TYR A 137 -1.67 6.91 12.90
N TYR A 138 -0.68 6.49 13.68
CA TYR A 138 -0.89 6.01 15.05
C TYR A 138 -1.13 7.12 16.08
N SER A 139 -0.85 8.39 15.75
CA SER A 139 -1.12 9.54 16.62
C SER A 139 -2.32 10.37 16.17
N ASN A 140 -2.95 10.01 15.04
CA ASN A 140 -3.91 10.87 14.34
C ASN A 140 -3.40 12.30 14.15
N GLY A 141 -2.18 12.44 13.61
CA GLY A 141 -1.53 13.72 13.33
C GLY A 141 -1.01 14.48 14.56
N LYS A 142 -1.11 13.93 15.78
CA LYS A 142 -0.58 14.52 17.02
C LYS A 142 0.94 14.34 17.12
N SER A 143 1.46 14.00 18.30
CA SER A 143 2.91 13.90 18.52
C SER A 143 3.52 12.57 18.04
N ARG A 144 4.79 12.61 17.64
CA ARG A 144 5.58 11.42 17.25
C ARG A 144 5.72 10.41 18.39
N LEU A 145 5.86 10.87 19.64
CA LEU A 145 5.98 10.02 20.81
C LEU A 145 4.70 9.20 21.04
N ILE A 146 3.53 9.86 20.99
CA ILE A 146 2.22 9.18 21.10
C ILE A 146 2.08 8.16 19.96
N GLY A 147 2.45 8.53 18.74
CA GLY A 147 2.39 7.63 17.58
C GLY A 147 3.28 6.40 17.75
N PHE A 148 4.47 6.55 18.31
CA PHE A 148 5.36 5.43 18.58
C PHE A 148 4.78 4.47 19.64
N ILE A 149 4.30 5.01 20.76
CA ILE A 149 3.67 4.22 21.83
C ILE A 149 2.46 3.44 21.28
N ASN A 150 1.59 4.11 20.52
CA ASN A 150 0.40 3.49 19.95
C ASN A 150 0.77 2.41 18.94
N LYS A 151 1.77 2.64 18.08
CA LYS A 151 2.24 1.65 17.10
C LYS A 151 2.69 0.33 17.75
N ILE A 152 3.35 0.41 18.90
CA ILE A 152 3.79 -0.77 19.66
C ILE A 152 2.58 -1.49 20.28
N LYS A 153 1.61 -0.74 20.80
CA LYS A 153 0.39 -1.31 21.41
C LYS A 153 -0.56 -1.92 20.38
N THR A 154 -0.54 -1.47 19.13
CA THR A 154 -1.40 -1.99 18.06
C THR A 154 -1.00 -3.41 17.65
N SER A 155 -1.81 -4.38 18.11
CA SER A 155 -1.70 -5.78 17.74
C SER A 155 -2.58 -6.10 16.53
N ASP A 156 -1.97 -6.65 15.48
CA ASP A 156 -2.68 -7.22 14.33
C ASP A 156 -2.45 -8.74 14.26
N ARG A 157 -2.07 -9.38 15.38
CA ARG A 157 -1.55 -10.76 15.40
C ARG A 157 -2.55 -11.77 14.87
N GLU A 158 -3.83 -11.63 15.23
CA GLU A 158 -4.87 -12.56 14.80
C GLU A 158 -5.07 -12.48 13.28
N ILE A 159 -5.29 -11.26 12.75
CA ILE A 159 -5.49 -11.03 11.31
C ILE A 159 -4.24 -11.44 10.51
N LEU A 160 -3.04 -11.13 11.01
CA LEU A 160 -1.80 -11.59 10.40
C LEU A 160 -1.64 -13.11 10.40
N THR A 161 -2.18 -13.80 11.39
CA THR A 161 -2.19 -15.27 11.42
C THR A 161 -3.15 -15.80 10.37
N LYS A 162 -4.35 -15.21 10.24
CA LYS A 162 -5.31 -15.55 9.17
C LYS A 162 -4.73 -15.32 7.77
N LEU A 163 -4.03 -14.20 7.55
CA LEU A 163 -3.38 -13.88 6.27
C LEU A 163 -2.24 -14.85 5.89
N ARG A 164 -1.60 -15.48 6.87
CA ARG A 164 -0.49 -16.43 6.65
C ARG A 164 -0.96 -17.87 6.47
N ASN A 165 -2.15 -18.18 6.97
CA ASN A 165 -2.72 -19.51 6.88
C ASN A 165 -3.53 -19.62 5.57
N LEU A 166 -3.35 -20.75 4.86
CA LEU A 166 -4.03 -21.07 3.61
C LEU A 166 -5.46 -21.55 3.84
#